data_AF-A0A242M4V9-F1
#
_entry.id   AF-A0A242M4V9-F1
#
_cell.length_a   1.000
_cell.length_b   1.000
_cell.length_c   1.000
_cell.angle_alpha   90.00
_cell.angle_beta   90.00
_cell.angle_gamma   90.00
#
_symmetry.space_group_name_H-M   'P 1'
#
loop_
_entity.id
_entity.type
_entity.pdbx_description
1 polymer ?
#
loop_
_entity_poly.entity_id
_entity_poly.type
_entity_poly.pdbx_seq_one_letter_code
_entity_poly.pdbx_strand_id
1 'polypeptide(L)'
;MDQGAEVDNKRLEHVLALSRQVQMERDNRRISGSPSRTNQGEPVKPKMRANNTRKQRELRQIDMNAMMLRSAELRAAAVGK
;
A
#
# COMPACT_ATOMS: atom_id res chain seq x y z
N MET A 1 -11.35 -3.49 -33.06
CA MET A 1 -11.07 -3.23 -31.64
C MET A 1 -10.38 -4.46 -31.07
N ASP A 2 -9.22 -4.30 -30.45
CA ASP A 2 -8.51 -5.40 -29.81
C ASP A 2 -9.12 -5.64 -28.41
N GLN A 3 -10.02 -6.61 -28.31
CA GLN A 3 -10.68 -6.97 -27.06
C GLN A 3 -9.68 -7.49 -26.01
N GLY A 4 -8.56 -8.08 -26.44
CA GLY A 4 -7.50 -8.55 -25.55
C GLY A 4 -6.85 -7.38 -24.81
N ALA A 5 -6.41 -6.37 -25.56
CA ALA A 5 -5.82 -5.16 -25.00
C ALA A 5 -6.78 -4.43 -24.04
N GLU A 6 -8.08 -4.40 -24.35
CA GLU A 6 -9.09 -3.79 -23.47
C GLU A 6 -9.22 -4.54 -22.13
N VAL A 7 -9.26 -5.87 -22.15
CA VAL A 7 -9.34 -6.70 -20.94
C VAL A 7 -8.08 -6.55 -20.09
N ASP A 8 -6.91 -6.53 -20.72
CA ASP A 8 -5.64 -6.38 -20.01
C ASP A 8 -5.49 -5.01 -19.35
N ASN A 9 -5.92 -3.94 -20.02
CA ASN A 9 -5.94 -2.61 -19.44
C ASN A 9 -6.84 -2.54 -18.19
N LYS A 10 -8.02 -3.17 -18.23
CA LYS A 10 -8.92 -3.25 -17.06
C LYS A 10 -8.31 -4.04 -15.90
N ARG A 11 -7.63 -5.15 -16.20
CA ARG A 11 -6.92 -5.95 -15.18
C ARG A 11 -5.78 -5.16 -14.56
N LEU A 12 -4.99 -4.47 -15.38
CA LEU A 12 -3.88 -3.63 -14.92
C LEU A 12 -4.39 -2.48 -14.04
N GLU A 13 -5.45 -1.79 -14.46
CA GLU A 13 -6.08 -0.72 -13.70
C GLU A 13 -6.48 -1.19 -12.28
N HIS A 14 -7.12 -2.37 -12.19
CA HIS A 14 -7.51 -2.97 -10.92
C HIS A 14 -6.30 -3.29 -10.03
N VAL A 15 -5.26 -3.93 -10.58
CA VAL A 15 -4.04 -4.26 -9.83
C VAL A 15 -3.33 -3.01 -9.34
N LEU A 16 -3.30 -1.93 -10.14
CA LEU A 16 -2.70 -0.66 -9.75
C LEU A 16 -3.49 0.04 -8.62
N ALA A 17 -4.82 -0.02 -8.65
CA ALA A 17 -5.66 0.51 -7.58
C ALA A 17 -5.41 -0.21 -6.25
N LEU A 18 -5.39 -1.55 -6.27
CA LEU A 18 -5.06 -2.35 -5.09
C LEU A 18 -3.65 -2.08 -4.58
N SER A 19 -2.68 -2.00 -5.49
CA SER A 19 -1.29 -1.72 -5.13
C SER A 19 -1.17 -0.38 -4.41
N ARG A 20 -1.87 0.67 -4.89
CA ARG A 20 -1.89 1.98 -4.20
C ARG A 20 -2.46 1.87 -2.79
N GLN A 21 -3.58 1.15 -2.61
CA GLN A 21 -4.18 0.99 -1.29
C GLN A 21 -3.24 0.24 -0.32
N VAL A 22 -2.60 -0.83 -0.78
CA VAL A 22 -1.61 -1.56 0.00
C VAL A 22 -0.45 -0.64 0.41
N GLN A 23 0.03 0.21 -0.49
CA GLN A 23 1.10 1.16 -0.19
C GLN A 23 0.68 2.27 0.78
N MET A 24 -0.60 2.65 0.84
CA MET A 24 -1.11 3.60 1.83
C MET A 24 -1.17 2.99 3.23
N GLU A 25 -1.54 1.72 3.34
CA GLU A 25 -1.66 1.05 4.65
C GLU A 25 -0.33 0.53 5.19
N ARG A 26 0.65 0.31 4.31
CA ARG A 26 1.98 -0.18 4.66
C ARG A 26 2.93 0.97 5.05
N ASP A 27 3.67 0.78 6.14
CA ASP A 27 4.81 1.64 6.49
C ASP A 27 5.96 1.43 5.48
N ASN A 28 6.11 2.38 4.56
CA ASN A 28 7.09 2.35 3.46
C ASN A 28 8.41 3.05 3.78
N ARG A 29 8.62 3.48 5.03
CA ARG A 29 9.87 4.12 5.41
C ARG A 29 11.01 3.11 5.44
N ARG A 30 12.13 3.50 4.83
CA ARG A 30 13.36 2.70 4.76
C ARG A 30 13.82 2.34 6.18
N ILE A 31 14.13 1.06 6.41
CA ILE A 31 14.67 0.60 7.71
C ILE A 31 15.98 1.32 8.02
N SER A 32 16.80 1.68 7.03
CA SER A 32 18.02 2.47 7.22
C SER A 32 17.86 3.83 6.54
N GLY A 33 17.58 4.86 7.34
CA GLY A 33 17.39 6.21 6.87
C GLY A 33 18.14 7.21 7.73
N SER A 34 19.40 6.93 8.04
CA SER A 34 20.49 7.84 8.45
C SER A 34 21.67 7.00 8.96
N PRO A 35 22.93 7.43 8.77
CA PRO A 35 24.05 6.90 9.53
C PRO A 35 23.70 6.93 11.02
N SER A 36 24.15 5.92 11.77
CA SER A 36 23.87 5.87 13.21
C SER A 36 24.33 7.16 13.86
N ARG A 37 23.40 7.93 14.45
CA ARG A 37 23.73 9.12 15.25
C ARG A 37 24.46 8.75 16.56
N THR A 38 24.70 7.46 16.80
CA THR A 38 25.63 6.95 17.82
C THR A 38 27.00 7.63 17.72
N ASN A 39 27.48 7.96 16.52
CA ASN A 39 28.75 8.69 16.34
C ASN A 39 28.66 10.19 16.71
N GLN A 40 27.47 10.69 17.06
CA GLN A 40 27.20 12.08 17.45
C GLN A 40 26.78 12.19 18.92
N GLY A 41 26.88 11.12 19.71
CA GLY A 41 26.55 11.11 21.14
C GLY A 41 25.05 11.23 21.47
N GLU A 42 24.18 11.29 20.47
CA GLU A 42 22.73 11.35 20.68
C GLU A 42 22.13 9.94 20.87
N PRO A 43 21.15 9.78 21.80
CA PRO A 43 20.48 8.51 22.00
C PRO A 43 19.69 8.10 20.75
N VAL A 44 19.66 6.80 20.48
CA VAL A 44 18.90 6.24 19.36
C VAL A 44 17.42 6.56 19.53
N LYS A 45 16.86 7.42 18.67
CA LYS A 45 15.41 7.62 18.63
C LYS A 45 14.73 6.31 18.19
N PRO A 46 13.73 5.81 18.94
CA PRO A 46 12.98 4.63 18.52
C PRO A 46 12.30 4.92 17.18
N LYS A 47 12.36 3.96 16.26
CA LYS A 47 11.69 4.05 14.95
C LYS A 47 10.17 3.96 15.15
N MET A 48 9.53 5.09 15.42
CA MET A 48 8.07 5.15 15.53
C MET A 48 7.44 5.00 14.15
N ARG A 49 6.43 4.14 14.01
CA ARG A 49 5.63 3.95 12.78
C ARG A 49 4.87 5.24 12.42
N ALA A 50 4.54 5.45 11.15
CA ALA A 50 3.62 6.54 10.79
C ALA A 50 2.21 6.19 11.31
N ASN A 51 1.42 7.20 11.68
CA ASN A 51 0.07 6.97 12.20
C ASN A 51 -0.76 6.20 11.16
N ASN A 52 -1.54 5.23 11.64
CA ASN A 52 -2.39 4.36 10.81
C ASN A 52 -1.66 3.50 9.76
N THR A 53 -0.34 3.30 9.89
CA THR A 53 0.42 2.40 9.02
C THR A 53 0.84 1.11 9.73
N ARG A 54 0.91 0.01 8.97
CA ARG A 54 1.25 -1.34 9.44
C ARG A 54 2.58 -1.79 8.88
N LYS A 55 3.27 -2.67 9.60
CA LYS A 55 4.46 -3.35 9.06
C LYS A 55 4.03 -4.37 8.01
N GLN A 56 4.92 -4.66 7.05
CA GLN A 56 4.66 -5.67 6.01
C GLN A 56 4.19 -7.01 6.60
N ARG A 57 4.78 -7.46 7.71
CA ARG A 57 4.45 -8.74 8.36
C ARG A 57 3.14 -8.71 9.15
N GLU A 58 2.59 -7.52 9.39
CA GLU A 58 1.30 -7.33 10.07
C GLU A 58 0.13 -7.37 9.07
N LEU A 59 0.39 -7.21 7.77
CA LEU A 59 -0.61 -7.35 6.70
C LEU A 59 -0.88 -8.84 6.46
N ARG A 60 -2.11 -9.28 6.73
CA ARG A 60 -2.55 -10.66 6.58
C ARG A 60 -3.44 -10.81 5.33
N GLN A 61 -3.73 -12.05 4.96
CA GLN A 61 -4.62 -12.35 3.83
C GLN A 61 -6.01 -11.71 3.98
N ILE A 62 -6.56 -11.68 5.20
CA ILE A 62 -7.86 -11.04 5.47
C ILE A 62 -7.85 -9.55 5.12
N ASP A 63 -6.73 -8.88 5.37
CA ASP A 63 -6.56 -7.47 5.02
C ASP A 63 -6.52 -7.28 3.52
N MET A 64 -5.79 -8.13 2.81
CA MET A 64 -5.73 -8.11 1.35
C MET A 64 -7.12 -8.32 0.74
N ASN A 65 -7.89 -9.27 1.26
CA ASN A 65 -9.26 -9.53 0.81
C ASN A 65 -10.18 -8.32 1.07
N ALA A 66 -10.05 -7.68 2.24
CA ALA A 66 -10.81 -6.46 2.56
C ALA A 66 -10.43 -5.28 1.63
N MET A 67 -9.15 -5.14 1.28
CA MET A 67 -8.69 -4.14 0.31
C MET A 67 -9.24 -4.43 -1.09
N MET A 68 -9.26 -5.70 -1.51
CA MET A 68 -9.86 -6.12 -2.78
C MET A 68 -11.34 -5.75 -2.88
N LEU A 69 -12.11 -6.06 -1.83
CA LEU A 69 -13.52 -5.72 -1.78
C LEU A 69 -13.74 -4.20 -1.84
N ARG A 70 -13.02 -3.43 -1.02
CA ARG A 70 -13.13 -1.96 -1.02
C ARG A 70 -12.77 -1.35 -2.38
N SER A 71 -11.72 -1.84 -3.03
CA SER A 71 -11.33 -1.36 -4.37
C SER A 71 -12.41 -1.66 -5.41
N ALA A 72 -13.08 -2.82 -5.31
CA ALA A 72 -14.19 -3.17 -6.20
C ALA A 72 -15.42 -2.29 -5.95
N GLU A 73 -15.76 -2.02 -4.68
CA GLU A 73 -16.86 -1.12 -4.29
C GLU A 73 -16.63 0.31 -4.79
N LEU A 74 -15.43 0.86 -4.61
CA LEU A 74 -15.08 2.20 -5.08
C LEU A 74 -15.21 2.33 -6.60
N ARG A 75 -14.85 1.28 -7.35
CA ARG A 75 -15.04 1.23 -8.81
C ARG A 75 -16.52 1.17 -9.17
N ALA A 76 -17.30 0.32 -8.51
CA ALA A 76 -18.74 0.21 -8.76
C ALA A 76 -19.44 1.56 -8.51
N ALA A 77 -19.08 2.26 -7.43
CA ALA A 77 -19.59 3.59 -7.12
C ALA A 77 -19.18 4.66 -8.15
N ALA A 78 -18.02 4.52 -8.79
CA ALA A 78 -17.56 5.43 -9.84
C ALA A 78 -18.27 5.23 -11.18
N VAL A 79 -18.73 4.01 -11.48
CA VAL A 79 -19.49 3.69 -12.71
C VAL A 79 -20.96 4.10 -12.59
N GLY A 80 -21.50 4.18 -11.37
CA GLY A 80 -22.89 4.59 -11.12
C GLY A 80 -23.14 6.10 -11.05
N LYS A 81 -22.13 6.94 -11.35
CA LYS A 81 -22.24 8.40 -11.45
C LYS A 81 -22.12 8.84 -12.90
#